data_AF-A0A939AWC1-F1
#
_entry.id   AF-A0A939AWC1-F1
#
_cell.length_a   1.000
_cell.length_b   1.000
_cell.length_c   1.000
_cell.angle_alpha   90.00
_cell.angle_beta   90.00
_cell.angle_gamma   90.00
#
_symmetry.space_group_name_H-M   'P 1'
#
loop_
_entity.id
_entity.type
_entity.pdbx_description
1 polymer ?
#
loop_
_entity_poly.entity_id
_entity_poly.type
_entity_poly.pdbx_seq_one_letter_code
_entity_poly.pdbx_strand_id
1 'polypeptide(L)'
;MTPGRIAKRVIVDQLILISDLVRAIRSMPLDDRQAFLTDRRNVWAAESCLRRSLEALFDLGRHILAKGFGLGVSEYKEIAHSLGD
;
A
#
# COMPACT_ATOMS: atom_id res chain seq x y z
N MET A 1 -1.95 22.44 -5.47
CA MET A 1 -2.32 22.54 -4.04
C MET A 1 -1.25 23.38 -3.34
N THR A 2 -1.52 24.05 -2.21
CA THR A 2 -0.46 24.76 -1.47
C THR A 2 0.30 23.76 -0.58
N PRO A 3 1.65 23.71 -0.62
CA PRO A 3 2.43 22.83 0.25
C PRO A 3 2.10 23.05 1.74
N GLY A 4 2.21 21.98 2.52
CA GLY A 4 1.96 21.96 3.95
C GLY A 4 2.87 20.97 4.67
N ARG A 5 2.66 20.75 5.97
CA ARG A 5 3.49 19.76 6.69
C ARG A 5 3.05 18.34 6.38
N ILE A 6 4.03 17.49 6.07
CA ILE A 6 3.83 16.04 6.02
C ILE A 6 3.50 15.55 7.43
N ALA A 7 2.29 15.02 7.60
CA ALA A 7 1.85 14.48 8.88
C ALA A 7 2.53 13.13 9.18
N LYS A 8 3.44 13.09 10.16
CA LYS A 8 4.11 11.86 10.62
C LYS A 8 3.13 10.75 10.97
N ARG A 9 2.03 11.09 11.64
CA ARG A 9 0.98 10.14 12.03
C ARG A 9 0.41 9.39 10.81
N VAL A 10 0.04 10.13 9.75
CA VAL A 10 -0.49 9.54 8.52
C VAL A 10 0.51 8.56 7.90
N ILE A 11 1.80 8.91 7.88
CA ILE A 11 2.84 8.01 7.37
C ILE A 11 2.93 6.74 8.21
N VAL A 12 3.04 6.88 9.53
CA VAL A 12 3.21 5.74 10.44
C VAL A 12 2.00 4.80 10.37
N ASP A 13 0.78 5.35 10.36
CA ASP A 13 -0.45 4.57 10.30
C ASP A 13 -0.50 3.73 9.00
N GLN A 14 -0.12 4.30 7.86
CA GLN A 14 -0.07 3.58 6.58
C GLN A 14 1.03 2.50 6.55
N LEU A 15 2.22 2.80 7.10
CA LEU A 15 3.31 1.82 7.16
C LEU A 15 2.98 0.63 8.05
N ILE A 16 2.30 0.86 9.19
CA ILE A 16 1.81 -0.21 10.07
C ILE A 16 0.81 -1.08 9.31
N LEU A 17 -0.17 -0.46 8.63
CA LEU A 17 -1.17 -1.19 7.84
C LEU A 17 -0.50 -2.07 6.77
N ILE A 18 0.42 -1.52 5.98
CA ILE A 18 1.15 -2.27 4.94
C ILE A 18 1.92 -3.44 5.57
N SER A 19 2.64 -3.18 6.66
CA SER A 19 3.42 -4.22 7.36
C SER A 19 2.54 -5.38 7.83
N ASP A 20 1.38 -5.09 8.42
CA ASP A 20 0.48 -6.13 8.93
C ASP A 20 -0.17 -6.95 7.81
N LEU A 21 -0.57 -6.30 6.71
CA LEU A 21 -1.13 -6.98 5.54
C LEU A 21 -0.08 -7.88 4.84
N VAL A 22 1.16 -7.40 4.70
CA VAL A 22 2.26 -8.20 4.16
C VAL A 22 2.58 -9.38 5.08
N ARG A 23 2.54 -9.19 6.40
CA ARG A 23 2.71 -10.27 7.38
C ARG A 23 1.61 -11.32 7.24
N ALA A 24 0.37 -10.91 7.04
CA ALA A 24 -0.75 -11.82 6.81
C ALA A 24 -0.53 -12.67 5.55
N ILE A 25 -0.10 -12.07 4.43
CA ILE A 25 0.25 -12.82 3.21
C ILE A 25 1.37 -13.83 3.49
N ARG A 26 2.43 -13.41 4.18
CA ARG A 26 3.59 -14.28 4.51
C ARG A 26 3.26 -15.44 5.44
N SER A 27 2.14 -15.40 6.15
CA SER A 27 1.69 -16.51 7.00
C SER A 27 0.99 -17.65 6.23
N MET A 28 0.70 -17.44 4.94
CA MET A 28 0.08 -18.45 4.07
C MET A 28 1.14 -19.44 3.55
N PRO A 29 0.75 -20.63 3.06
CA PRO A 29 1.69 -21.61 2.50
C PRO A 29 2.15 -21.18 1.09
N LEU A 30 2.96 -20.12 1.00
CA LEU A 30 3.38 -19.51 -0.27
C LEU A 30 4.34 -20.39 -1.08
N ASP A 31 5.06 -21.30 -0.42
CA ASP A 31 6.05 -22.18 -1.04
C ASP A 31 5.43 -23.41 -1.74
N ASP A 32 4.14 -23.68 -1.47
CA ASP A 32 3.40 -24.78 -2.09
C ASP A 32 2.08 -24.26 -2.70
N ARG A 33 2.07 -24.19 -4.03
CA ARG A 33 0.92 -23.73 -4.80
C ARG A 33 -0.33 -24.58 -4.56
N GLN A 34 -0.21 -25.89 -4.40
CA GLN A 34 -1.36 -26.77 -4.18
C GLN A 34 -1.92 -26.56 -2.76
N ALA A 35 -1.05 -26.49 -1.76
CA ALA A 35 -1.47 -26.19 -0.39
C ALA A 35 -2.13 -24.81 -0.28
N PHE A 36 -1.59 -23.80 -0.98
CA PHE A 36 -2.19 -22.47 -1.05
C PHE A 36 -3.60 -22.50 -1.65
N LEU A 37 -3.77 -23.18 -2.78
CA LEU A 37 -5.03 -23.19 -3.54
C LEU A 37 -6.10 -24.14 -2.97
N THR A 38 -5.72 -25.09 -2.11
CA THR A 38 -6.66 -26.03 -1.49
C THR A 38 -7.62 -25.31 -0.53
N ASP A 39 -7.16 -24.25 0.14
CA ASP A 39 -8.02 -23.38 0.94
C ASP A 39 -8.33 -22.08 0.20
N ARG A 40 -9.57 -21.97 -0.29
CA ARG A 40 -10.05 -20.78 -1.01
C ARG A 40 -9.95 -19.49 -0.20
N ARG A 41 -9.91 -19.57 1.14
CA ARG A 41 -9.72 -18.39 2.01
C ARG A 41 -8.35 -17.75 1.80
N ASN A 42 -7.32 -18.53 1.46
CA ASN A 42 -5.98 -18.00 1.15
C ASN A 42 -6.04 -17.07 -0.05
N VAL A 43 -6.75 -17.46 -1.10
CA VAL A 43 -6.88 -16.66 -2.33
C VAL A 43 -7.53 -15.31 -2.03
N TRP A 44 -8.69 -15.33 -1.38
CA TRP A 44 -9.42 -14.10 -1.04
C TRP A 44 -8.65 -13.22 -0.06
N ALA A 45 -8.03 -13.81 0.95
CA ALA A 45 -7.23 -13.08 1.92
C ALA A 45 -6.00 -12.46 1.27
N ALA A 46 -5.27 -13.21 0.43
CA ALA A 46 -4.09 -12.72 -0.26
C ALA A 46 -4.43 -11.56 -1.20
N GLU A 47 -5.48 -11.71 -2.02
CA GLU A 47 -5.95 -10.64 -2.91
C GLU A 47 -6.33 -9.39 -2.13
N SER A 48 -7.10 -9.55 -1.05
CA SER A 48 -7.52 -8.44 -0.20
C SER A 48 -6.34 -7.73 0.47
N CYS A 49 -5.40 -8.50 1.01
CA CYS A 49 -4.20 -7.93 1.63
C CYS A 49 -3.32 -7.22 0.61
N LEU A 50 -3.13 -7.79 -0.58
CA LEU A 50 -2.30 -7.20 -1.63
C LEU A 50 -2.88 -5.88 -2.11
N ARG A 51 -4.16 -5.86 -2.48
CA ARG A 51 -4.83 -4.65 -2.94
C ARG A 51 -4.81 -3.54 -1.89
N ARG A 52 -5.13 -3.85 -0.64
CA ARG A 52 -5.11 -2.86 0.46
C ARG A 52 -3.70 -2.35 0.77
N SER A 53 -2.67 -3.19 0.61
CA SER A 53 -1.27 -2.77 0.76
C SER A 53 -0.87 -1.78 -0.34
N LEU A 54 -1.31 -2.01 -1.59
CA LEU A 54 -1.06 -1.11 -2.70
C LEU A 54 -1.82 0.22 -2.53
N GLU A 55 -3.09 0.18 -2.13
CA GLU A 55 -3.88 1.37 -1.81
C GLU A 55 -3.20 2.22 -0.73
N ALA A 56 -2.79 1.61 0.39
CA ALA A 56 -2.08 2.27 1.47
C ALA A 56 -0.75 2.91 1.00
N LEU A 57 0.00 2.20 0.14
CA LEU A 57 1.24 2.70 -0.44
C LEU A 57 0.99 3.92 -1.34
N PHE A 58 -0.05 3.87 -2.18
CA PHE A 58 -0.42 4.99 -3.04
C PHE A 58 -0.95 6.18 -2.25
N ASP A 59 -1.74 5.95 -1.19
CA ASP A 59 -2.23 7.02 -0.31
C ASP A 59 -1.09 7.72 0.44
N LEU A 60 -0.10 6.94 0.90
CA LEU A 60 1.13 7.47 1.46
C LEU A 60 1.86 8.37 0.44
N GLY A 61 2.05 7.87 -0.79
CA GLY A 61 2.70 8.64 -1.85
C GLY A 61 1.96 9.92 -2.20
N ARG A 62 0.63 9.85 -2.33
CA ARG A 62 -0.24 11.01 -2.58
C ARG A 62 -0.13 12.03 -1.45
N HIS A 63 -0.08 11.61 -0.19
CA HIS A 63 0.10 12.52 0.95
C HIS A 63 1.45 13.24 0.90
N ILE A 64 2.53 12.52 0.58
CA ILE A 64 3.87 13.09 0.42
C ILE A 64 3.88 14.13 -0.71
N LEU A 65 3.37 13.79 -1.90
CA LEU A 65 3.30 14.70 -3.06
C LEU A 65 2.47 15.95 -2.76
N ALA A 66 1.28 15.76 -2.17
CA ALA A 66 0.37 16.85 -1.89
C ALA A 66 0.87 17.80 -0.79
N LYS A 67 1.40 17.26 0.31
CA LYS A 67 1.86 18.07 1.45
C LYS A 67 3.29 18.54 1.28
N GLY A 68 4.21 17.63 0.97
CA GLY A 68 5.63 17.95 0.81
C GLY A 68 5.90 18.87 -0.39
N PHE A 69 5.20 18.63 -1.50
CA PHE A 69 5.55 19.27 -2.79
C PHE A 69 4.42 20.12 -3.39
N GLY A 70 3.21 20.12 -2.80
CA GLY A 70 2.06 20.85 -3.34
C GLY A 70 1.49 20.27 -4.64
N LEU A 71 1.96 19.08 -5.04
CA LEU A 71 1.60 18.40 -6.27
C LEU A 71 0.31 17.59 -6.06
N GLY A 72 -0.73 17.93 -6.82
CA GLY A 72 -1.96 17.16 -6.86
C GLY A 72 -1.84 16.05 -7.90
N VAL A 73 -2.12 14.82 -7.51
CA VAL A 73 -2.10 13.64 -8.39
C VAL A 73 -3.41 12.87 -8.26
N SER A 74 -3.99 12.49 -9.40
CA SER A 74 -5.30 11.86 -9.49
C SER A 74 -5.19 10.34 -9.62
N GLU A 75 -4.26 9.85 -10.42
CA GLU A 75 -4.15 8.44 -10.78
C GLU A 75 -3.01 7.74 -10.05
N TYR A 76 -3.15 6.43 -9.80
CA TYR A 76 -2.13 5.67 -9.07
C TYR A 76 -0.78 5.59 -9.80
N LYS A 77 -0.78 5.47 -11.13
CA LYS A 77 0.47 5.46 -11.92
C LYS A 77 1.24 6.78 -11.82
N GLU A 78 0.53 7.90 -11.71
CA GLU A 78 1.14 9.23 -11.60
C GLU A 78 1.93 9.35 -10.29
N ILE A 79 1.42 8.78 -9.20
CA ILE A 79 2.08 8.79 -7.89
C ILE A 79 3.47 8.14 -7.97
N ALA A 80 3.58 6.99 -8.64
CA ALA A 80 4.84 6.26 -8.75
C ALA A 80 5.86 7.02 -9.60
N HIS A 81 5.44 7.62 -10.72
CA HIS A 81 6.32 8.44 -11.56
C HIS A 81 6.78 9.70 -10.82
N SER A 82 5.85 10.48 -10.25
CA SER A 82 6.19 11.74 -9.59
C SER A 82 7.04 11.60 -8.32
N LEU A 83 7.08 10.42 -7.70
CA LEU A 83 7.99 10.15 -6.57
C LEU A 83 9.38 9.68 -7.01
N GLY A 84 9.53 9.22 -8.26
CA GLY A 84 10.78 8.74 -8.82
C GLY A 84 11.61 9.80 -9.54
N ASP A 85 10.98 10.92 -9.90
CA ASP A 85 11.60 12.11 -10.49
C ASP A 85 12.36 12.95 -9.44
#